data_AF-A0A392REJ8-F1
#
_entry.id   AF-A0A392REJ8-F1
#
_cell.length_a   1.000
_cell.length_b   1.000
_cell.length_c   1.000
_cell.angle_alpha   90.00
_cell.angle_beta   90.00
_cell.angle_gamma   90.00
#
_symmetry.space_group_name_H-M   'P 1'
#
loop_
_entity.id
_entity.type
_entity.pdbx_description
1 polymer ?
#
loop_
_entity_poly.entity_id
_entity_poly.type
_entity_poly.pdbx_seq_one_letter_code
_entity_poly.pdbx_strand_id
1 'polypeptide(L)' 'DAVEVLAAMVDKGCLPNETSYTLLIQGIGFAGWRNEAMELANSLVNLDAISENAFKRLCKIFPVFDAHKELALSSE' A
#
# COMPACT_ATOMS: atom_id res chain seq x y z
N ASP A 1 -0.22 15.63 8.06
CA ASP A 1 -0.30 14.17 7.78
C ASP A 1 0.89 13.64 6.98
N ALA A 2 1.13 12.33 6.99
CA ALA A 2 2.26 11.71 6.28
C ALA A 2 2.21 11.95 4.75
N VAL A 3 1.01 12.04 4.18
CA VAL A 3 0.81 12.41 2.76
C VAL A 3 1.33 13.82 2.46
N GLU A 4 1.04 14.79 3.33
CA GLU A 4 1.51 16.17 3.18
C GLU A 4 3.04 16.26 3.29
N VAL A 5 3.65 15.41 4.13
CA VAL A 5 5.11 15.35 4.23
C VAL A 5 5.72 14.88 2.90
N LEU A 6 5.16 13.84 2.28
CA LEU A 6 5.64 13.38 0.96
C LEU A 6 5.40 14.44 -0.13
N ALA A 7 4.27 15.13 -0.12
CA ALA A 7 4.00 16.23 -1.05
C ALA A 7 5.02 17.36 -0.89
N ALA A 8 5.30 17.77 0.36
CA ALA A 8 6.29 18.79 0.65
C ALA A 8 7.73 18.39 0.28
N MET A 9 8.06 17.08 0.23
CA MET A 9 9.33 16.62 -0.31
C MET A 9 9.41 16.97 -1.81
N VAL A 10 8.37 16.64 -2.58
CA VAL A 10 8.29 16.92 -4.02
C VAL A 10 8.38 18.42 -4.29
N ASP A 11 7.64 19.23 -3.53
CA ASP A 11 7.67 20.70 -3.66
C ASP A 11 9.06 21.29 -3.40
N LYS A 12 9.87 20.63 -2.57
CA LYS A 12 11.25 21.01 -2.27
C LYS A 12 12.27 20.37 -3.22
N GLY A 13 11.83 19.68 -4.27
CA GLY A 13 12.69 18.98 -5.22
C GLY A 13 13.32 17.69 -4.68
N CYS A 14 12.83 17.18 -3.54
CA CYS A 14 13.25 15.91 -2.97
C CYS A 14 12.23 14.83 -3.33
N LEU A 15 12.62 13.85 -4.16
CA LEU A 15 11.69 12.79 -4.55
C LEU A 15 11.55 11.75 -3.43
N PRO A 16 10.33 11.42 -3.00
CA PRO A 16 10.10 10.25 -2.16
C PRO A 16 10.60 8.98 -2.84
N ASN A 17 11.21 8.09 -2.07
CA ASN A 17 11.74 6.82 -2.57
C ASN A 17 10.88 5.64 -2.10
N GLU A 18 11.26 4.42 -2.49
CA GLU A 18 10.54 3.19 -2.13
C GLU A 18 10.28 3.09 -0.60
N THR A 19 11.26 3.49 0.22
CA THR A 19 11.11 3.44 1.69
C THR A 19 10.09 4.45 2.18
N SER A 20 10.07 5.68 1.65
CA SER A 20 9.08 6.70 1.99
C SER A 20 7.65 6.20 1.71
N TYR A 21 7.44 5.60 0.53
CA TYR A 21 6.13 5.05 0.17
C TYR A 21 5.74 3.84 1.02
N THR A 22 6.69 2.93 1.27
CA THR A 22 6.45 1.74 2.11
C THR A 22 6.01 2.15 3.52
N LEU A 23 6.65 3.16 4.12
CA LEU A 23 6.28 3.68 5.44
C LEU A 23 4.89 4.32 5.46
N LEU A 24 4.54 5.09 4.42
CA LEU A 24 3.20 5.66 4.30
C LEU A 24 2.13 4.55 4.22
N ILE A 25 2.33 3.56 3.36
CA ILE A 25 1.43 2.41 3.20
C ILE A 25 1.27 1.67 4.52
N GLN A 26 2.37 1.40 5.22
CA GLN A 26 2.34 0.75 6.53
C GLN A 26 1.56 1.56 7.56
N GLY A 27 1.77 2.89 7.60
CA GLY A 27 1.02 3.78 8.49
C GLY A 27 -0.49 3.71 8.24
N ILE A 28 -0.91 3.75 6.98
CA ILE A 28 -2.33 3.61 6.57
C ILE A 28 -2.88 2.25 7.01
N GLY A 29 -2.16 1.16 6.70
CA GLY A 29 -2.59 -0.19 7.05
C GLY A 29 -2.67 -0.43 8.57
N PHE A 30 -1.71 0.08 9.35
CA PHE A 30 -1.73 -0.02 10.81
C PHE A 30 -2.80 0.87 11.47
N ALA A 31 -3.24 1.93 10.80
CA ALA A 31 -4.42 2.72 11.21
C ALA A 31 -5.75 1.99 10.94
N GLY A 32 -5.71 0.78 10.36
CA GLY A 32 -6.87 -0.07 10.10
C GLY A 32 -7.36 -0.05 8.66
N TRP A 33 -6.80 0.81 7.81
CA TRP A 33 -7.23 1.06 6.44
C TRP A 33 -6.46 0.14 5.48
N ARG A 34 -6.57 -1.16 5.73
CA ARG A 34 -5.71 -2.18 5.08
C ARG A 34 -5.99 -2.30 3.58
N ASN A 35 -7.24 -2.16 3.15
CA ASN A 35 -7.60 -2.28 1.75
C ASN A 35 -7.04 -1.09 0.96
N GLU A 36 -7.22 0.12 1.49
CA GLU A 36 -6.72 1.37 0.93
C GLU A 36 -5.18 1.37 0.87
N ALA A 37 -4.53 0.85 1.92
CA ALA A 37 -3.08 0.67 1.93
C ALA A 37 -2.61 -0.24 0.78
N MET A 38 -3.32 -1.34 0.54
CA MET A 38 -2.96 -2.31 -0.50
C MET A 38 -3.32 -1.83 -1.92
N GLU A 39 -4.40 -1.09 -2.09
CA GLU A 39 -4.74 -0.40 -3.35
C GLU A 39 -3.68 0.65 -3.72
N LEU A 40 -3.21 1.42 -2.73
CA LEU A 40 -2.11 2.37 -2.90
C LEU A 40 -0.81 1.64 -3.26
N ALA A 41 -0.49 0.55 -2.57
CA ALA A 41 0.69 -0.26 -2.86
C ALA A 41 0.66 -0.80 -4.30
N ASN A 42 -0.49 -1.29 -4.77
CA ASN A 42 -0.66 -1.78 -6.14
C ASN A 42 -0.47 -0.65 -7.17
N SER A 43 -1.03 0.53 -6.90
CA SER A 43 -0.85 1.71 -7.75
C SER A 43 0.63 2.12 -7.85
N LEU A 44 1.37 2.07 -6.75
CA LEU A 44 2.78 2.45 -6.71
C LEU A 44 3.71 1.39 -7.36
N VAL A 45 3.32 0.11 -7.39
CA VAL A 45 4.02 -0.90 -8.20
C VAL A 45 3.84 -0.61 -9.69
N ASN A 46 2.62 -0.31 -10.12
CA ASN A 46 2.32 -0.01 -11.53
C ASN A 46 3.00 1.27 -12.04
N LEU A 47 3.43 2.14 -11.13
CA LEU A 47 4.21 3.35 -11.41
C LEU A 47 5.72 3.15 -11.23
N ASP A 48 6.18 1.92 -10.98
CA ASP A 48 7.58 1.59 -10.67
C ASP A 48 8.17 2.38 -9.47
N ALA A 49 7.31 2.93 -8.60
CA ALA A 49 7.71 3.71 -7.43
C ALA A 49 8.10 2.81 -6.24
N ILE A 50 7.58 1.58 -6.21
CA ILE A 50 8.02 0.51 -5.31
C ILE A 50 8.21 -0.79 -6.10
N SER A 51 9.16 -1.62 -5.68
CA SER A 51 9.42 -2.92 -6.29
C SER A 51 8.33 -3.96 -6.00
N GLU A 52 8.19 -4.95 -6.88
CA GLU A 52 7.35 -6.14 -6.60
C GLU A 52 7.72 -6.82 -5.27
N ASN A 53 9.01 -6.79 -4.91
CA ASN A 53 9.48 -7.37 -3.65
C ASN A 53 8.95 -6.59 -2.45
N ALA A 54 8.91 -5.25 -2.52
CA ALA A 54 8.27 -4.43 -1.49
C ALA A 54 6.77 -4.71 -1.40
N PHE A 55 6.08 -4.80 -2.54
CA PHE A 55 4.67 -5.16 -2.58
C PHE A 55 4.38 -6.53 -1.97
N LYS A 56 5.14 -7.57 -2.33
CA LYS A 56 5.04 -8.91 -1.73
C LYS A 56 5.24 -8.90 -0.21
N ARG A 57 6.12 -8.03 0.32
CA ARG A 57 6.26 -7.84 1.78
C ARG A 57 5.03 -7.18 2.38
N LEU A 58 4.49 -6.15 1.74
CA LEU A 58 3.28 -5.44 2.20
C LEU A 58 2.06 -6.37 2.22
N CYS A 59 1.84 -7.20 1.19
CA CYS A 59 0.77 -8.21 1.18
C CYS A 59 0.87 -9.20 2.35
N LYS A 60 2.08 -9.52 2.83
CA LYS A 60 2.27 -10.40 4.00
C LYS A 60 1.95 -9.69 5.31
N ILE A 61 2.20 -8.38 5.39
CA ILE A 61 1.89 -7.57 6.58
C ILE A 61 0.38 -7.31 6.67
N PHE A 62 -0.24 -7.02 5.54
CA PHE A 62 -1.67 -6.74 5.43
C PHE A 62 -2.32 -7.73 4.46
N PRO A 63 -2.59 -8.97 4.90
CA PRO A 63 -3.30 -9.93 4.07
C PRO A 63 -4.70 -9.38 3.79
N VAL A 64 -4.98 -9.08 2.52
CA VAL A 64 -6.32 -8.67 2.09
C VAL A 64 -7.21 -9.90 2.13
N PHE A 65 -8.18 -9.90 3.03
CA PHE A 65 -9.24 -10.91 3.03
C PHE A 65 -10.25 -10.50 1.96
N ASP A 66 -10.27 -11.22 0.85
CA ASP A 66 -11.29 -11.03 -0.16
C ASP A 66 -12.60 -11.65 0.35
N ALA A 67 -13.46 -10.82 0.93
CA ALA A 67 -14.78 -11.23 1.41
C ALA A 67 -15.67 -11.75 0.26
N HIS A 68 -15.31 -11.53 -1.01
CA HIS A 68 -16.01 -12.10 -2.15
C HIS A 68 -15.68 -13.57 -2.41
N LYS A 69 -14.75 -14.19 -1.67
CA LYS A 69 -14.45 -15.63 -1.81
C LYS A 69 -15.26 -16.55 -0.90
N GLU A 70 -15.93 -16.03 0.14
CA GLU A 70 -16.77 -16.86 1.02
C GLU A 70 -18.13 -17.25 0.40
N LEU A 71 -18.64 -16.47 -0.56
CA LEU A 71 -19.89 -16.81 -1.27
C LEU A 71 -19.72 -17.90 -2.35
N ALA A 72 -18.49 -18.17 -2.80
CA ALA A 72 -18.20 -19.19 -3.81
C ALA A 72 -17.88 -20.59 -3.22
N LEU A 73 -17.83 -20.72 -1.88
CA LEU A 73 -17.60 -21.99 -1.17
C LEU A 73 -18.84 -22.47 -0.39
N SER A 74 -20.00 -21.83 -0.59
CA SER A 74 -21.29 -22.23 0.00
C SER A 74 -22.25 -22.93 -0.98
N SER A 75 -21.86 -23.08 -2.25
CA SER A 75 -22.56 -23.96 -3.19
C SER A 75 -21.76 -25.24 -3.36
N GLU A 76 -22.09 -26.23 -2.53
CA GLU A 76 -21.94 -27.66 -2.85
C GLU A 76 -22.56 -28.00 -4.22
#